data_AF-A0A946HH00-F1
#
_entry.id   AF-A0A946HH00-F1
#
_cell.length_a   1.000
_cell.length_b   1.000
_cell.length_c   1.000
_cell.angle_alpha   90.00
_cell.angle_beta   90.00
_cell.angle_gamma   90.00
#
_symmetry.space_group_name_H-M   'P 1'
#
loop_
_entity.id
_entity.type
_entity.pdbx_description
1 polymer ?
#
loop_
_entity_poly.entity_id
_entity_poly.type
_entity_poly.pdbx_seq_one_letter_code
_entity_poly.pdbx_strand_id
1 'polypeptide(L)' 'MAGFVRLLLHSFSFAADTKYSASKLYEAYRQFCQALGRKPQSTNAFKNALEKLPNVYQHRASSGMQWHGIQPVIHL' A
#
# COMPACT_ATOMS: atom_id res chain seq x y z
N MET A 1 -0.08 11.51 -11.93
CA MET A 1 -0.52 10.61 -10.85
C MET A 1 -0.93 9.20 -11.32
N ALA A 2 -1.27 8.97 -12.60
CA ALA A 2 -1.75 7.66 -13.10
C ALA A 2 -0.74 6.49 -13.01
N GLY A 3 0.56 6.74 -13.19
CA GLY A 3 1.59 5.68 -13.15
C GLY A 3 1.79 5.04 -11.77
N PHE A 4 1.49 5.79 -10.70
CA PHE A 4 1.68 5.31 -9.33
C PHE A 4 0.58 4.32 -8.91
N VAL A 5 -0.67 4.66 -9.21
CA VAL A 5 -1.82 3.77 -8.96
C VAL A 5 -1.66 2.46 -9.72
N ARG A 6 -1.20 2.51 -10.97
CA ARG A 6 -0.92 1.30 -11.77
C ARG A 6 0.16 0.41 -11.16
N LEU A 7 1.18 1.01 -10.55
CA LEU A 7 2.25 0.29 -9.86
C LEU A 7 1.73 -0.36 -8.56
N LEU A 8 0.81 0.28 -7.85
CA LEU A 8 0.10 -0.33 -6.72
C LEU A 8 -0.78 -1.49 -7.19
N LEU A 9 -1.55 -1.35 -8.27
CA LEU A 9 -2.37 -2.46 -8.81
C LEU A 9 -1.55 -3.69 -9.20
N HIS A 10 -0.30 -3.50 -9.64
CA HIS A 10 0.60 -4.61 -9.97
C HIS A 10 1.27 -5.24 -8.73
N SER A 11 1.41 -4.47 -7.65
CA SER A 11 2.14 -4.89 -6.44
C SER A 11 1.22 -5.32 -5.30
N PHE A 12 -0.09 -5.07 -5.40
CA PHE A 12 -1.07 -5.32 -4.36
C PHE A 12 -2.34 -5.95 -4.94
N SER A 13 -2.86 -6.97 -4.27
CA SER A 13 -4.15 -7.61 -4.54
C SER A 13 -5.20 -6.97 -3.64
N PHE A 14 -6.38 -6.72 -4.18
CA PHE A 14 -7.49 -6.08 -3.48
C PHE A 14 -8.45 -7.16 -2.97
N ALA A 15 -8.15 -7.70 -1.79
CA ALA A 15 -9.02 -8.66 -1.12
C ALA A 15 -9.73 -7.97 0.05
N ALA A 16 -11.05 -8.09 0.10
CA ALA A 16 -11.91 -7.34 1.02
C ALA A 16 -11.69 -7.66 2.51
N ASP A 17 -11.07 -8.80 2.84
CA ASP A 17 -10.90 -9.28 4.23
C ASP A 17 -9.47 -9.16 4.78
N THR A 18 -8.54 -8.58 4.02
CA THR A 18 -7.14 -8.51 4.45
C THR A 18 -6.87 -7.23 5.21
N LYS A 19 -6.27 -7.38 6.40
CA LYS A 19 -5.78 -6.27 7.24
C LYS A 19 -4.27 -6.26 7.18
N TYR A 20 -3.69 -5.12 6.85
CA TYR A 20 -2.24 -4.96 6.77
C TYR A 20 -1.78 -3.73 7.56
N SER A 21 -0.74 -3.87 8.38
CA SER A 21 -0.27 -2.73 9.19
C SER A 21 0.27 -1.61 8.30
N ALA A 22 -0.07 -0.35 8.62
CA ALA A 22 0.29 0.79 7.79
C ALA A 22 1.80 1.00 7.66
N SER A 23 2.55 0.71 8.73
CA SER A 23 4.01 0.77 8.74
C SER A 23 4.63 -0.29 7.82
N LYS A 24 4.21 -1.56 7.92
CA LYS A 24 4.71 -2.63 7.06
C LYS A 24 4.33 -2.43 5.59
N LEU A 25 3.14 -1.88 5.32
CA LEU A 25 2.69 -1.65 3.95
C LEU A 25 3.61 -0.65 3.23
N TYR A 26 3.90 0.46 3.91
CA TYR A 26 4.79 1.48 3.39
C TYR A 26 6.24 0.98 3.31
N GLU A 27 6.68 0.16 4.26
CA GLU A 27 8.00 -0.48 4.20
C GLU A 27 8.17 -1.38 2.98
N ALA A 28 7.21 -2.28 2.72
CA ALA A 28 7.22 -3.14 1.53
C ALA A 28 7.20 -2.32 0.23
N TYR A 29 6.42 -1.24 0.19
CA TYR A 29 6.42 -0.32 -0.94
C TYR A 29 7.80 0.33 -1.17
N ARG A 30 8.49 0.78 -0.12
CA ARG A 30 9.84 1.35 -0.26
C ARG A 30 10.85 0.35 -0.80
N GLN A 31 10.82 -0.89 -0.29
CA GLN A 31 11.68 -1.97 -0.77
C GLN A 31 11.41 -2.28 -2.24
N PHE A 32 10.14 -2.33 -2.64
CA PHE A 32 9.76 -2.52 -4.03
C PHE A 32 10.27 -1.40 -4.94
N CYS A 33 10.10 -0.13 -4.55
CA CYS A 33 10.65 1.00 -5.29
C CYS A 33 12.18 0.89 -5.44
N GLN A 34 12.87 0.56 -4.35
CA GLN A 34 14.32 0.39 -4.35
C GLN A 34 14.77 -0.74 -5.30
N ALA A 35 14.08 -1.89 -5.29
CA ALA A 35 14.37 -3.01 -6.18
C ALA A 35 14.19 -2.63 -7.67
N LEU A 36 13.25 -1.73 -7.97
CA LEU A 36 13.05 -1.19 -9.32
C LEU A 36 13.99 -0.02 -9.67
N GLY A 37 14.92 0.36 -8.80
CA GLY A 37 15.78 1.54 -8.98
C GLY A 37 15.00 2.86 -8.97
N ARG A 38 13.82 2.88 -8.36
CA ARG A 38 12.94 4.06 -8.27
C ARG A 38 12.97 4.66 -6.87
N LYS A 39 12.87 5.98 -6.79
CA LYS A 39 12.70 6.68 -5.51
C LYS A 39 11.25 6.50 -5.03
N PRO A 40 11.03 6.00 -3.80
CA PRO A 40 9.69 5.91 -3.24
C PRO A 40 9.11 7.32 -3.02
N GLN A 41 7.80 7.42 -3.22
CA GLN A 41 7.04 8.61 -2.83
C GLN A 41 7.01 8.78 -1.31
N SER A 42 6.74 10.01 -0.85
CA SER A 42 6.57 10.29 0.59
C SER A 42 5.40 9.51 1.18
N THR A 43 5.43 9.29 2.49
CA THR A 43 4.37 8.57 3.21
C THR A 43 2.99 9.19 2.95
N ASN A 44 2.87 10.52 2.93
CA ASN A 44 1.60 11.20 2.67
C ASN A 44 1.11 10.99 1.24
N ALA A 45 2.00 11.08 0.25
CA ALA A 45 1.61 10.83 -1.14
C ALA A 45 1.18 9.38 -1.37
N PHE A 46 1.85 8.43 -0.71
CA PHE A 46 1.47 7.02 -0.69
C PHE A 46 0.07 6.81 -0.10
N LYS A 47 -0.19 7.37 1.09
CA LYS A 47 -1.51 7.27 1.75
C LYS A 47 -2.63 7.87 0.89
N ASN A 48 -2.43 9.10 0.38
CA ASN A 48 -3.41 9.79 -0.46
C ASN A 48 -3.75 9.02 -1.74
N ALA A 49 -2.86 8.17 -2.21
CA ALA A 49 -3.10 7.32 -3.37
C ALA A 49 -3.82 6.01 -2.99
N LEU A 50 -3.57 5.46 -1.80
CA LEU A 50 -4.34 4.33 -1.28
C LEU A 50 -5.80 4.71 -1.02
N GLU A 51 -6.05 5.89 -0.46
CA GLU A 51 -7.41 6.39 -0.20
C GLU A 51 -8.24 6.59 -1.48
N LYS A 52 -7.58 6.72 -2.63
CA LYS A 52 -8.25 6.82 -3.94
C LYS A 52 -8.64 5.45 -4.50
N LEU A 53 -8.16 4.36 -3.92
CA LEU A 53 -8.48 3.01 -4.37
C LEU A 53 -9.84 2.60 -3.80
N PRO A 54 -10.74 2.04 -4.63
CA PRO A 54 -12.04 1.59 -4.16
C PRO A 54 -11.88 0.48 -3.14
N ASN A 55 -12.69 0.52 -2.08
CA ASN A 55 -12.69 -0.44 -0.97
C ASN A 55 -11.40 -0.50 -0.15
N VAL A 56 -10.47 0.45 -0.32
CA VAL A 56 -9.27 0.59 0.52
C VAL A 56 -9.49 1.71 1.51
N TYR A 57 -9.37 1.40 2.80
CA TYR A 57 -9.53 2.40 3.86
C TYR A 57 -8.60 2.11 5.04
N GLN A 58 -8.35 3.14 5.83
CA GLN A 58 -7.54 3.04 7.02
C GLN A 58 -8.42 2.89 8.26
N HIS A 59 -8.04 1.99 9.17
CA HIS A 59 -8.74 1.75 10.43
C HIS A 59 -7.73 1.73 11.58
N ARG A 60 -8.12 2.30 12.72
CA ARG A 60 -7.30 2.29 13.94
C ARG A 60 -7.64 1.04 14.76
N ALA A 61 -6.64 0.19 14.98
CA ALA A 61 -6.73 -0.97 15.86
C ALA A 61 -5.86 -0.76 17.12
N SER A 62 -6.01 -1.65 18.12
CA SER A 62 -5.14 -1.67 19.31
C SER A 62 -3.66 -1.83 18.98
N SER A 63 -3.34 -2.49 17.86
CA SER A 63 -1.98 -2.65 17.33
C SER A 63 -1.49 -1.47 16.46
N GLY A 64 -2.27 -0.37 16.38
CA GLY A 64 -1.95 0.80 15.56
C GLY A 64 -2.80 0.92 14.28
N MET A 65 -2.36 1.76 13.35
CA MET A 65 -3.08 2.02 12.10
C MET A 65 -2.91 0.86 11.11
N GLN A 66 -4.03 0.40 10.54
CA GLN A 66 -4.09 -0.69 9.57
C GLN A 66 -4.81 -0.24 8.31
N TRP A 67 -4.42 -0.79 7.17
CA TRP A 67 -5.15 -0.69 5.91
C TRP A 67 -5.99 -1.94 5.70
N HIS A 68 -7.23 -1.73 5.27
CA HIS A 68 -8.19 -2.75 4.91
C HIS A 68 -8.40 -2.75 3.40
N GLY A 69 -8.78 -3.90 2.83
CA GLY A 69 -9.07 -4.01 1.40
C GLY A 69 -7.83 -4.04 0.50
N ILE A 70 -6.63 -4.14 1.09
CA ILE A 70 -5.37 -4.23 0.36
C ILE A 70 -4.46 -5.32 0.96
N GLN A 71 -3.91 -6.15 0.10
CA GLN A 71 -2.90 -7.15 0.43
C GLN A 71 -1.70 -6.94 -0.49
N PRO A 72 -0.47 -6.82 0.02
CA PRO A 72 0.69 -6.81 -0.87
C PRO A 72 0.82 -8.15 -1.58
N VAL A 73 0.92 -8.11 -2.91
CA VAL A 73 1.42 -9.23 -3.72
C VAL A 73 2.94 -9.21 -3.60
N ILE A 74 3.43 -9.57 -2.42
CA ILE A 74 4.81 -9.98 -2.28
C ILE A 74 4.81 -11.43 -2.77
N HIS A 75 5.13 -11.66 -4.05
CA HIS A 75 5.63 -12.97 -4.43
C HIS A 75 6.98 -13.11 -3.71
N LEU A 76 6.97 -13.78 -2.56
CA LEU A 76 8.16 -14.35 -1.95
C LEU A 76 8.60 -15.55 -2.77
#